data_AF-Q3SHI4-F1
#
_entry.id   AF-Q3SHI4-F1
#
_cell.length_a   1.000
_cell.length_b   1.000
_cell.length_c   1.000
_cell.angle_alpha   90.00
_cell.angle_beta   90.00
_cell.angle_gamma   90.00
#
_symmetry.space_group_name_H-M   'P 1'
#
loop_
_entity.id
_entity.type
_entity.pdbx_description
1 polymer ?
#
loop_
_entity_poly.entity_id
_entity_poly.type
_entity_poly.pdbx_seq_one_letter_code
_entity_poly.pdbx_strand_id
1 'polypeptide(L)'
;MPRPTSDRPNPITEQNIEHIVRLQRQADKKRSGAERLADLVARVAGGSPFIVFHALWFGAWIVLNLGAVPAIRPWDPFPFGLLTLVVSLEAIFLSLLVLMAQNRLSQDADRRAQLDLQINILAEQESTATLKMLEQICEHLGIDNAGEEERELATATDVSELAKSLDDKLTSES
;
A
#
# COMPACT_ATOMS: atom_id res chain seq x y z
N MET A 1 21.73 -13.65 38.11
CA MET A 1 22.22 -12.30 37.77
C MET A 1 21.18 -11.62 36.88
N PRO A 2 20.59 -10.47 37.26
CA PRO A 2 19.73 -9.68 36.38
C PRO A 2 20.58 -8.80 35.45
N ARG A 3 20.21 -8.71 34.16
CA ARG A 3 20.85 -7.79 33.20
C ARG A 3 20.49 -6.33 33.55
N PRO A 4 21.41 -5.37 33.44
CA PRO A 4 21.06 -3.95 33.57
C PRO A 4 20.22 -3.51 32.37
N THR A 5 18.99 -3.07 32.63
CA THR A 5 18.14 -2.38 31.66
C THR A 5 18.70 -0.96 31.46
N SER A 6 19.30 -0.72 30.30
CA SER A 6 19.67 0.63 29.86
C SER A 6 18.41 1.42 29.51
N ASP A 7 17.80 2.05 30.52
CA ASP A 7 16.59 2.88 30.42
C ASP A 7 16.89 4.32 29.97
N ARG A 8 17.80 4.47 29.00
CA ARG A 8 18.05 5.76 28.33
C ARG A 8 17.89 5.56 26.83
N PRO A 9 16.94 6.26 26.19
CA PRO A 9 16.85 6.26 24.74
C PRO A 9 18.19 6.74 24.17
N ASN A 10 18.75 5.98 23.22
CA ASN A 10 19.98 6.34 22.53
C ASN A 10 19.76 7.73 21.86
N PRO A 11 20.66 8.73 22.05
CA PRO A 11 20.49 10.08 21.51
C PRO A 11 20.24 10.12 19.99
N ILE A 12 20.71 9.10 19.27
CA ILE A 12 20.46 8.93 17.83
C ILE A 12 18.97 8.61 17.56
N THR A 13 18.32 7.85 18.43
CA THR A 13 16.90 7.51 18.32
C THR A 13 16.01 8.73 18.56
N GLU A 14 16.32 9.59 19.54
CA GLU A 14 15.58 10.83 19.77
C GLU A 14 15.72 11.81 18.59
N GLN A 15 16.93 11.99 18.05
CA GLN A 15 17.15 12.84 16.88
C GLN A 15 16.42 12.34 15.63
N ASN A 16 16.42 11.02 15.40
CA ASN A 16 15.71 10.41 14.27
C ASN A 16 14.20 10.60 14.39
N ILE A 17 13.65 10.45 15.60
CA ILE A 17 12.22 10.68 15.87
C ILE A 17 11.86 12.14 15.62
N GLU A 18 12.66 13.10 16.09
CA GLU A 18 12.41 14.52 15.81
C GLU A 18 12.45 14.84 14.31
N HIS A 19 13.37 14.22 13.56
CA HIS A 19 13.46 14.38 12.12
C HIS A 19 12.22 13.85 11.40
N ILE A 20 11.75 12.66 11.75
CA ILE A 20 10.54 12.06 11.18
C ILE A 20 9.31 12.92 11.51
N VAL A 21 9.17 13.38 12.75
CA VAL A 21 8.05 14.22 13.19
C VAL A 21 8.03 15.58 12.48
N ARG A 22 9.19 16.20 12.22
CA ARG A 22 9.27 17.46 11.45
C ARG A 22 8.88 17.26 9.99
N LEU A 23 9.31 16.16 9.36
CA LEU A 23 8.95 15.83 7.98
C LEU A 23 7.44 15.58 7.83
N GLN A 24 6.84 14.82 8.76
CA GLN A 24 5.39 14.63 8.81
C GLN A 24 4.64 15.95 9.02
N ARG A 25 5.08 16.79 9.96
CA ARG A 25 4.45 18.12 10.18
C ARG A 25 4.58 19.05 8.98
N GLN A 26 5.67 18.96 8.21
CA GLN A 26 5.83 19.74 6.98
C GLN A 26 4.96 19.22 5.83
N ALA A 27 4.80 17.89 5.72
CA ALA A 27 3.85 17.29 4.78
C ALA A 27 2.40 17.67 5.12
N ASP A 28 2.03 17.65 6.42
CA ASP A 28 0.70 18.04 6.88
C ASP A 28 0.41 19.54 6.72
N LYS A 29 1.42 20.41 6.82
CA LYS A 29 1.26 21.86 6.63
C LYS A 29 1.07 22.27 5.17
N LYS A 30 1.43 21.41 4.21
CA LYS A 30 1.21 21.65 2.77
C LYS A 30 -0.12 21.11 2.26
N ARG A 31 -0.91 20.44 3.12
CA ARG A 31 -2.19 19.87 2.69
C ARG A 31 -3.19 20.97 2.33
N SER A 32 -3.50 21.06 1.04
CA SER A 32 -4.58 21.92 0.54
C SER A 32 -5.92 21.47 1.16
N GLY A 33 -6.86 22.39 1.34
CA GLY A 33 -8.21 22.06 1.82
C GLY A 33 -8.88 20.96 0.98
N ALA A 34 -8.58 20.92 -0.33
CA ALA A 34 -9.02 19.87 -1.23
C ALA A 34 -8.44 18.48 -0.90
N GLU A 35 -7.19 18.39 -0.48
CA GLU A 35 -6.56 17.12 -0.10
C GLU A 35 -7.13 16.56 1.21
N ARG A 36 -7.49 17.43 2.15
CA ARG A 36 -8.21 17.03 3.37
C ARG A 36 -9.61 16.52 3.07
N LEU A 37 -10.32 17.17 2.14
CA LEU A 37 -11.65 16.73 1.72
C LEU A 37 -11.59 15.40 0.97
N ALA A 38 -10.60 15.22 0.08
CA ALA A 38 -10.35 13.97 -0.61
C ALA A 38 -10.03 12.81 0.35
N ASP A 39 -9.27 13.06 1.41
CA ASP A 39 -9.00 12.07 2.46
C ASP A 39 -10.24 11.67 3.26
N LEU A 40 -11.07 12.66 3.60
CA LEU A 40 -12.31 12.42 4.31
C LEU A 40 -13.24 11.58 3.45
N VAL A 41 -13.37 11.93 2.17
CA VAL A 41 -14.21 11.19 1.21
C VAL A 41 -13.64 9.81 0.94
N ALA A 42 -12.33 9.63 0.77
CA ALA A 42 -11.73 8.30 0.61
C ALA A 42 -11.98 7.40 1.83
N ARG A 43 -11.92 7.96 3.03
CA ARG A 43 -12.16 7.22 4.28
C ARG A 43 -13.64 6.92 4.51
N VAL A 44 -14.54 7.80 4.08
CA VAL A 44 -16.00 7.65 4.24
C VAL A 44 -16.60 6.78 3.13
N ALA A 45 -16.17 6.95 1.88
CA ALA A 45 -16.62 6.16 0.73
C ALA A 45 -16.19 4.69 0.82
N GLY A 46 -15.08 4.40 1.51
CA GLY A 46 -14.67 3.01 1.80
C GLY A 46 -15.46 2.33 2.93
N GLY A 47 -16.34 3.06 3.63
CA GLY A 47 -17.09 2.55 4.77
C GLY A 47 -18.53 2.15 4.45
N SER A 48 -19.07 1.19 5.19
CA SER A 48 -20.50 0.84 5.20
C SER A 48 -21.49 1.98 5.55
N PRO A 49 -21.17 2.99 6.39
CA PRO A 49 -22.17 4.01 6.75
C PRO A 49 -22.55 4.95 5.60
N PHE A 50 -21.67 5.14 4.60
CA PHE A 50 -21.94 5.99 3.44
C PHE A 50 -23.11 5.46 2.61
N ILE A 51 -23.13 4.14 2.38
CA ILE A 51 -24.18 3.45 1.63
C ILE A 51 -25.52 3.56 2.36
N VAL A 52 -25.53 3.34 3.67
CA VAL A 52 -26.74 3.42 4.49
C VAL A 52 -27.31 4.84 4.49
N PHE A 53 -26.46 5.86 4.61
CA PHE A 53 -26.87 7.26 4.53
C PHE A 53 -27.55 7.57 3.18
N HIS A 54 -26.95 7.18 2.06
CA HIS A 54 -27.52 7.42 0.73
C HIS A 54 -28.83 6.66 0.51
N ALA A 55 -28.91 5.41 0.97
CA ALA A 55 -30.14 4.62 0.89
C ALA A 55 -31.29 5.29 1.67
N LEU A 56 -31.02 5.78 2.88
CA LEU A 56 -31.99 6.52 3.68
C LEU A 56 -32.37 7.86 3.06
N TRP A 57 -31.38 8.61 2.55
CA TRP A 57 -31.58 9.90 1.90
C TRP A 57 -32.46 9.78 0.65
N PHE A 58 -32.10 8.87 -0.29
CA PHE A 58 -32.88 8.64 -1.51
C PHE A 58 -34.25 8.06 -1.19
N GLY A 59 -34.33 7.11 -0.25
CA GLY A 59 -35.60 6.54 0.21
C GLY A 59 -36.53 7.62 0.78
N ALA A 60 -36.01 8.49 1.65
CA ALA A 60 -36.76 9.60 2.21
C ALA A 60 -37.23 10.57 1.12
N TRP A 61 -36.37 10.92 0.16
CA TRP A 61 -36.74 11.81 -0.95
C TRP A 61 -37.89 11.24 -1.79
N ILE A 62 -37.82 9.96 -2.13
CA ILE A 62 -38.86 9.27 -2.90
C ILE A 62 -40.17 9.24 -2.11
N VAL A 63 -40.14 8.85 -0.83
CA VAL A 63 -41.35 8.78 0.01
C VAL A 63 -42.02 10.14 0.17
N LEU A 64 -41.23 11.20 0.38
CA LEU A 64 -41.74 12.57 0.48
C LEU A 64 -42.37 13.06 -0.83
N ASN A 65 -41.80 12.69 -1.98
CA ASN A 65 -42.30 13.10 -3.30
C ASN A 65 -43.41 12.19 -3.87
N LEU A 66 -43.60 10.99 -3.31
CA LEU A 66 -44.70 10.10 -3.70
C LEU A 66 -46.06 10.56 -3.16
N GLY A 67 -46.11 11.65 -2.39
CA GLY A 67 -47.34 12.19 -1.81
C GLY A 67 -47.84 11.40 -0.60
N ALA A 68 -46.99 10.56 0.00
CA ALA A 68 -47.30 9.82 1.23
C ALA A 68 -47.50 10.75 2.45
N VAL A 69 -47.06 12.01 2.35
CA VAL A 69 -47.23 13.05 3.37
C VAL A 69 -48.26 14.09 2.88
N PRO A 70 -49.47 14.13 3.44
CA PRO A 70 -50.55 15.04 3.00
C PRO A 70 -50.20 16.54 3.11
N ALA A 71 -49.19 16.88 3.92
CA ALA A 71 -48.76 18.26 4.17
C ALA A 71 -47.75 18.80 3.14
N ILE A 72 -47.16 17.96 2.28
CA ILE A 72 -46.08 18.35 1.37
C ILE A 72 -46.54 18.14 -0.06
N ARG A 73 -46.60 19.23 -0.84
CA ARG A 73 -46.87 19.13 -2.28
C ARG A 73 -45.65 18.50 -2.97
N PRO A 74 -45.82 17.49 -3.84
CA PRO A 74 -44.71 16.93 -4.61
C PRO A 74 -44.02 18.01 -5.43
N TRP A 75 -42.70 18.12 -5.25
CA TRP A 75 -41.85 19.15 -5.86
C TRP A 75 -40.90 18.55 -6.89
N ASP A 76 -40.61 17.25 -6.79
CA ASP A 76 -39.90 16.44 -7.76
C ASP A 76 -40.78 15.24 -8.16
N PRO A 77 -41.80 15.43 -9.01
CA PRO A 77 -42.69 14.34 -9.44
C PRO A 77 -41.93 13.30 -10.26
N PHE A 78 -42.43 12.05 -10.25
CA PHE A 78 -41.91 10.98 -11.10
C PHE A 78 -41.84 11.47 -12.57
N PRO A 79 -40.67 11.41 -13.23
CA PRO A 79 -39.52 10.52 -13.00
C PRO A 79 -38.35 11.05 -12.13
N PHE A 80 -38.58 11.98 -11.20
CA PHE A 80 -37.56 12.53 -10.26
C PHE A 80 -36.37 13.21 -10.97
N GLY A 81 -36.65 14.25 -11.75
CA GLY A 81 -35.62 14.96 -12.52
C GLY A 81 -34.58 15.66 -11.64
N LEU A 82 -34.99 16.25 -10.50
CA LEU A 82 -34.07 16.96 -9.61
C LEU A 82 -33.16 15.99 -8.87
N LEU A 83 -33.70 14.90 -8.34
CA LEU A 83 -32.89 13.85 -7.71
C LEU A 83 -31.84 13.32 -8.69
N THR A 84 -32.26 13.01 -9.93
CA THR A 84 -31.35 12.48 -10.95
C THR A 84 -30.20 13.46 -11.26
N LEU A 85 -30.50 14.75 -11.35
CA LEU A 85 -29.50 15.79 -11.62
C LEU A 85 -28.50 15.90 -10.46
N VAL A 86 -28.98 15.93 -9.22
CA VAL A 86 -28.13 16.00 -8.03
C VAL A 86 -27.24 14.77 -7.91
N VAL A 87 -27.82 13.57 -8.07
CA VAL A 87 -27.07 12.30 -8.02
C VAL A 87 -26.01 12.23 -9.13
N SER A 88 -26.34 12.67 -10.35
CA SER A 88 -25.37 12.67 -11.45
C SER A 88 -24.19 13.59 -11.17
N LEU A 89 -24.45 14.79 -10.64
CA LEU A 89 -23.41 15.73 -10.26
C LEU A 89 -22.56 15.18 -9.11
N GLU A 90 -23.19 14.64 -8.08
CA GLU A 90 -22.53 14.02 -6.93
C GLU A 90 -21.63 12.85 -7.36
N ALA A 91 -22.11 11.98 -8.25
CA ALA A 91 -21.33 10.87 -8.78
C ALA A 91 -20.06 11.33 -9.52
N ILE A 92 -20.13 12.43 -10.29
CA ILE A 92 -18.96 13.02 -10.95
C ILE A 92 -17.95 13.50 -9.89
N PHE A 93 -18.39 14.23 -8.87
CA PHE A 93 -17.50 14.69 -7.79
C PHE A 93 -16.85 13.54 -7.04
N LEU A 94 -17.63 12.50 -6.68
CA LEU A 94 -17.10 11.31 -6.01
C LEU A 94 -16.07 10.59 -6.89
N SER A 95 -16.36 10.43 -8.18
CA SER A 95 -15.43 9.81 -9.14
C SER A 95 -14.10 10.57 -9.21
N LEU A 96 -14.14 11.91 -9.29
CA LEU A 96 -12.93 12.74 -9.30
C LEU A 96 -12.15 12.67 -7.99
N LEU A 97 -12.83 12.67 -6.84
CA LEU A 97 -12.18 12.53 -5.53
C LEU A 97 -11.56 11.14 -5.36
N VAL A 98 -12.24 10.09 -5.83
CA VAL A 98 -11.71 8.72 -5.86
C VAL A 98 -10.49 8.65 -6.76
N LEU A 99 -10.53 9.23 -7.97
CA LEU A 99 -9.39 9.26 -8.87
C LEU A 99 -8.20 10.02 -8.28
N MET A 100 -8.46 11.14 -7.58
CA MET A 100 -7.42 11.88 -6.86
C MET A 100 -6.81 11.05 -5.73
N ALA A 101 -7.65 10.34 -4.96
CA ALA A 101 -7.17 9.44 -3.91
C ALA A 101 -6.36 8.27 -4.48
N GLN A 102 -6.80 7.68 -5.59
CA GLN A 102 -6.08 6.63 -6.31
C GLN A 102 -4.72 7.12 -6.83
N ASN A 103 -4.67 8.30 -7.46
CA ASN A 103 -3.42 8.89 -7.95
C ASN A 103 -2.41 9.18 -6.82
N ARG A 104 -2.91 9.51 -5.62
CA ARG A 104 -2.04 9.69 -4.45
C ARG A 104 -1.52 8.35 -3.92
N LEU A 105 -2.40 7.35 -3.82
CA LEU A 105 -2.01 5.99 -3.42
C LEU A 105 -0.99 5.38 -4.38
N SER A 106 -1.13 5.62 -5.69
CA SER A 106 -0.16 5.15 -6.69
C SER A 106 1.20 5.84 -6.54
N GLN A 107 1.23 7.17 -6.36
CA GLN A 107 2.48 7.89 -6.10
C GLN A 107 3.20 7.41 -4.83
N ASP A 108 2.44 7.16 -3.76
CA ASP A 108 3.00 6.63 -2.51
C ASP A 108 3.52 5.19 -2.70
N ALA A 109 2.81 4.36 -3.49
CA ALA A 109 3.23 3.01 -3.83
C ALA A 109 4.51 3.00 -4.69
N ASP A 110 4.59 3.85 -5.71
CA ASP A 110 5.77 3.99 -6.57
C ASP A 110 7.00 4.41 -5.75
N ARG A 111 6.83 5.36 -4.81
CA ARG A 111 7.92 5.78 -3.92
C ARG A 111 8.39 4.64 -3.01
N ARG A 112 7.46 3.85 -2.47
CA ARG A 112 7.81 2.67 -1.65
C ARG A 112 8.58 1.64 -2.47
N ALA A 113 8.11 1.34 -3.68
CA ALA A 113 8.79 0.42 -4.59
C ALA A 113 10.23 0.87 -4.92
N GLN A 114 10.45 2.18 -5.13
CA GLN A 114 11.80 2.73 -5.35
C GLN A 114 12.71 2.60 -4.12
N LEU A 115 12.17 2.76 -2.90
CA LEU A 115 12.93 2.57 -1.67
C LEU A 115 13.26 1.10 -1.43
N ASP A 116 12.29 0.22 -1.64
CA ASP A 116 12.46 -1.23 -1.49
C ASP A 116 13.52 -1.76 -2.46
N LEU A 117 13.51 -1.28 -3.72
CA LEU A 117 14.54 -1.61 -4.71
C LEU A 117 15.94 -1.17 -4.24
N GLN A 118 16.08 0.04 -3.72
CA GLN A 118 17.37 0.55 -3.22
C GLN A 118 17.88 -0.26 -2.03
N ILE A 119 16.99 -0.61 -1.09
CA ILE A 119 17.33 -1.46 0.06
C ILE A 119 17.78 -2.84 -0.44
N ASN A 120 17.10 -3.40 -1.43
CA ASN A 120 17.45 -4.71 -1.98
C ASN A 120 18.83 -4.71 -2.65
N ILE A 121 19.14 -3.70 -3.47
CA ILE A 121 20.46 -3.55 -4.09
C ILE A 121 21.54 -3.37 -3.02
N LEU A 122 21.29 -2.57 -1.98
CA LEU A 122 22.25 -2.38 -0.89
C LEU A 122 22.47 -3.69 -0.11
N ALA A 123 21.41 -4.43 0.19
CA ALA A 123 21.51 -5.73 0.86
C ALA A 123 22.28 -6.76 0.03
N GLU A 124 22.10 -6.75 -1.30
CA GLU A 124 22.87 -7.60 -2.22
C GLU A 124 24.37 -7.24 -2.20
N GLN A 125 24.69 -5.95 -2.18
CA GLN A 125 26.07 -5.48 -2.06
C GLN A 125 26.71 -5.86 -0.71
N GLU A 126 26.00 -5.67 0.40
CA GLU A 126 26.47 -6.06 1.74
C GLU A 126 26.64 -7.57 1.85
N SER A 127 25.72 -8.36 1.29
CA SER A 127 25.84 -9.82 1.23
C SER A 127 27.07 -10.25 0.43
N THR A 128 27.28 -9.67 -0.76
CA THR A 128 28.46 -9.94 -1.60
C THR A 128 29.75 -9.53 -0.90
N ALA A 129 29.77 -8.38 -0.23
CA ALA A 129 30.93 -7.94 0.53
C ALA A 129 31.24 -8.89 1.70
N THR A 130 30.20 -9.38 2.39
CA THR A 130 30.34 -10.35 3.48
C THR A 130 30.86 -11.68 2.98
N LEU A 131 30.35 -12.18 1.84
CA LEU A 131 30.85 -13.39 1.19
C LEU A 131 32.33 -13.26 0.79
N LYS A 132 32.72 -12.14 0.19
CA LYS A 132 34.13 -11.87 -0.15
C LYS A 132 35.04 -11.79 1.08
N MET A 133 34.56 -11.19 2.17
CA MET A 133 35.30 -11.17 3.43
C MET A 133 35.45 -12.59 4.01
N LEU A 134 34.40 -13.41 3.92
CA LEU A 134 34.45 -14.80 4.37
C LEU A 134 35.42 -15.63 3.53
N GLU A 135 35.40 -15.48 2.21
CA GLU A 135 36.32 -16.09 1.27
C GLU A 135 37.78 -15.74 1.61
N GLN A 136 38.07 -14.45 1.82
CA GLN A 136 39.41 -14.00 2.25
C GLN A 136 39.85 -14.60 3.60
N ILE A 137 38.93 -14.78 4.55
CA ILE A 137 39.23 -15.41 5.84
C ILE A 137 39.50 -16.91 5.65
N CYS A 138 38.70 -17.61 4.82
CA CYS A 138 38.91 -19.02 4.50
C CYS A 138 40.26 -19.25 3.81
N GLU A 139 40.63 -18.41 2.84
CA GLU A 139 41.95 -18.44 2.18
C GLU A 139 43.08 -18.23 3.20
N HIS A 140 42.96 -17.23 4.09
CA HIS A 140 43.98 -16.95 5.10
C HIS A 140 44.16 -18.10 6.11
N LEU A 141 43.08 -18.80 6.44
CA LEU A 141 43.09 -19.95 7.36
C LEU A 141 43.47 -21.27 6.67
N GLY A 142 43.67 -21.27 5.33
CA GLY A 142 43.99 -22.48 4.57
C GLY A 142 42.85 -23.49 4.51
N ILE A 143 41.60 -23.02 4.62
CA ILE A 143 40.39 -23.86 4.58
C ILE A 143 39.95 -23.95 3.11
N ASP A 144 40.48 -24.95 2.39
CA ASP A 144 40.03 -25.33 1.04
C ASP A 144 38.68 -26.07 1.13
N ASN A 145 37.57 -25.34 1.29
CA ASN A 145 36.21 -25.89 1.17
C ASN A 145 35.46 -25.43 -0.09
N ALA A 146 36.09 -24.60 -0.94
CA ALA A 146 35.45 -23.95 -2.09
C ALA A 146 35.09 -24.92 -3.25
N GLY A 147 35.49 -26.19 -3.18
CA GLY A 147 35.30 -27.14 -4.29
C GLY A 147 33.94 -27.84 -4.34
N GLU A 148 33.30 -28.10 -3.20
CA GLU A 148 32.13 -29.01 -3.12
C GLU A 148 30.80 -28.26 -2.96
N GLU A 149 30.67 -27.32 -2.01
CA GLU A 149 29.40 -26.59 -1.79
C GLU A 149 29.06 -25.61 -2.93
N GLU A 150 30.06 -24.97 -3.53
CA GLU A 150 29.85 -24.01 -4.62
C GLU A 150 29.43 -24.71 -5.93
N ARG A 151 29.93 -25.93 -6.17
CA ARG A 151 29.48 -26.81 -7.25
C ARG A 151 28.07 -27.34 -6.99
N GLU A 152 27.73 -27.66 -5.74
CA GLU A 152 26.40 -28.16 -5.38
C GLU A 152 25.33 -27.06 -5.50
N LEU A 153 25.63 -25.82 -5.07
CA LEU A 153 24.75 -24.66 -5.23
C LEU A 153 24.60 -24.21 -6.69
N ALA A 154 25.68 -24.26 -7.48
CA ALA A 154 25.62 -24.00 -8.92
C ALA A 154 24.77 -25.05 -9.66
N THR A 155 24.83 -26.31 -9.22
CA THR A 155 23.99 -27.39 -9.77
C THR A 155 22.52 -27.24 -9.36
N ALA A 156 22.25 -26.82 -8.11
CA ALA A 156 20.89 -26.65 -7.60
C ALA A 156 20.16 -25.40 -8.12
N THR A 157 20.88 -24.40 -8.64
CA THR A 157 20.32 -23.13 -9.15
C THR A 157 20.12 -23.14 -10.67
N ASP A 158 20.45 -24.23 -11.36
CA ASP A 158 20.27 -24.31 -12.81
C ASP A 158 18.77 -24.43 -13.17
N VAL A 159 18.14 -23.27 -13.34
CA VAL A 159 16.72 -23.09 -13.70
C VAL A 159 16.35 -23.92 -14.94
N SER A 160 17.32 -24.26 -15.79
CA SER A 160 17.12 -25.12 -16.96
C SER A 160 16.78 -26.57 -16.60
N GLU A 161 17.41 -27.16 -15.57
CA GLU A 161 17.07 -28.51 -15.10
C GLU A 161 15.74 -28.57 -14.36
N LEU A 162 15.43 -27.54 -13.57
CA LEU A 162 14.12 -27.39 -12.92
C LEU A 162 12.99 -27.28 -13.94
N ALA A 163 13.18 -26.50 -15.01
CA ALA A 163 12.20 -26.41 -16.09
C ALA A 163 12.03 -27.75 -16.84
N LYS A 164 13.12 -28.47 -17.07
CA LYS A 164 13.12 -29.75 -17.79
C LYS A 164 12.49 -30.88 -16.98
N SER A 165 12.79 -30.96 -15.68
CA SER A 165 12.20 -31.95 -14.76
C SER A 165 10.72 -31.70 -14.48
N LEU A 166 10.25 -30.46 -14.61
CA LEU A 166 8.82 -30.13 -14.53
C LEU A 166 8.07 -30.59 -15.79
N ASP A 167 8.66 -30.38 -16.98
CA ASP A 167 8.09 -30.81 -18.27
C ASP A 167 8.05 -32.35 -18.39
N ASP A 168 9.10 -33.04 -17.95
CA ASP A 168 9.16 -34.51 -17.91
C ASP A 168 8.11 -35.10 -16.96
N LYS A 169 7.83 -34.46 -15.82
CA LYS A 169 6.77 -34.91 -14.90
C LYS A 169 5.38 -34.70 -15.48
N LEU A 170 5.12 -33.53 -16.07
CA LEU A 170 3.84 -33.21 -16.71
C LEU A 170 3.52 -34.12 -17.90
N THR A 171 4.53 -34.58 -18.63
CA THR A 171 4.38 -35.52 -19.77
C THR A 171 4.27 -36.98 -19.34
N SER A 172 4.81 -37.35 -18.17
CA SER A 172 4.67 -38.70 -17.59
C SER A 172 3.33 -38.99 -16.91
N GLU A 173 2.60 -37.93 -16.50
CA GLU A 173 1.25 -38.03 -15.91
C GLU A 173 0.11 -37.89 -16.94
N SER A 174 0.43 -37.77 -18.24
CA SER A 174 -0.51 -37.81 -19.37
C SER A 174 -0.50 -39.17 -20.06
#